data_AF-A0AA46AFZ0-F1
#
_entry.id   AF-A0AA46AFZ0-F1
#
_cell.length_a   1.000
_cell.length_b   1.000
_cell.length_c   1.000
_cell.angle_alpha   90.00
_cell.angle_beta   90.00
_cell.angle_gamma   90.00
#
_symmetry.space_group_name_H-M   'P 1'
#
loop_
_entity.id
_entity.type
_entity.pdbx_description
1 polymer ?
#
loop_
_entity_poly.entity_id
_entity_poly.type
_entity_poly.pdbx_seq_one_letter_code
_entity_poly.pdbx_strand_id
1 'polypeptide(L)'
;MEEKMEMPIPFAELLKDISQKEMATAYVLIEANPSEIPNILKQLATIPNVKSADVVTGIYDIIVFLEGEDQNEIGKVVIRDINSIPGVKKATTCMVVKI
;
A
#
# COMPACT_ATOMS: atom_id res chain seq x y z
N MET A 1 -15.56 20.54 -37.49
CA MET A 1 -15.83 19.37 -36.64
C MET A 1 -14.86 19.47 -35.49
N GLU A 2 -15.31 20.03 -34.37
CA GLU A 2 -14.48 20.19 -33.18
C GLU A 2 -14.47 18.85 -32.43
N GLU A 3 -13.32 18.19 -32.41
CA GLU A 3 -13.08 17.04 -31.55
C GLU A 3 -13.14 17.54 -30.09
N LYS A 4 -14.19 17.15 -29.37
CA LYS A 4 -14.22 17.26 -27.91
C LYS A 4 -13.15 16.33 -27.35
N MET A 5 -11.99 16.87 -27.07
CA MET A 5 -11.00 16.25 -26.20
C MET A 5 -11.58 16.29 -24.78
N GLU A 6 -12.16 15.18 -24.33
CA GLU A 6 -12.52 15.01 -22.92
C GLU A 6 -11.26 15.24 -22.10
N MET A 7 -11.26 16.34 -21.33
CA MET A 7 -10.13 16.67 -20.48
C MET A 7 -9.93 15.53 -19.48
N PRO A 8 -8.69 15.07 -19.23
CA PRO A 8 -8.44 14.10 -18.18
C PRO A 8 -8.98 14.65 -16.87
N ILE A 9 -9.74 13.82 -16.15
CA ILE A 9 -10.37 14.17 -14.88
C ILE A 9 -9.31 14.83 -13.99
N PRO A 10 -9.52 16.07 -13.50
CA PRO A 10 -8.54 16.73 -12.64
C PRO A 10 -8.24 15.86 -11.43
N PHE A 11 -6.96 15.77 -11.04
CA PHE A 11 -6.55 15.00 -9.84
C PHE A 11 -7.38 15.41 -8.62
N ALA A 12 -7.71 16.69 -8.49
CA ALA A 12 -8.58 17.21 -7.42
C ALA A 12 -10.00 16.62 -7.40
N GLU A 13 -10.56 16.16 -8.52
CA GLU A 13 -11.85 15.48 -8.55
C GLU A 13 -11.75 14.01 -8.11
N LEU A 14 -10.65 13.33 -8.42
CA LEU A 14 -10.35 12.01 -7.86
C LEU A 14 -10.17 12.05 -6.33
N LEU A 15 -9.75 13.20 -5.79
CA LEU A 15 -9.56 13.39 -4.35
C LEU A 15 -10.86 13.74 -3.60
N LYS A 16 -11.96 14.09 -4.29
CA LYS A 16 -13.23 14.49 -3.63
C LYS A 16 -13.85 13.35 -2.81
N ASP A 17 -13.59 12.10 -3.18
CA ASP A 17 -14.11 10.91 -2.50
C ASP A 17 -13.27 10.49 -1.28
N ILE A 18 -12.10 11.12 -1.06
CA ILE A 18 -11.19 10.79 0.06
C ILE A 18 -11.71 11.29 1.41
N SER A 19 -12.83 12.04 1.43
CA SER A 19 -13.51 12.42 2.67
C SER A 19 -14.45 11.34 3.24
N GLN A 20 -14.63 10.21 2.54
CA GLN A 20 -15.46 9.12 3.04
C GLN A 20 -14.65 8.11 3.84
N LYS A 21 -15.23 7.67 4.96
CA LYS A 21 -14.82 6.49 5.73
C LYS A 21 -15.15 5.23 4.93
N GLU A 22 -14.47 5.06 3.81
CA GLU A 22 -14.60 3.90 2.94
C GLU A 22 -13.41 2.98 3.10
N MET A 23 -13.70 1.68 3.04
CA MET A 23 -12.71 0.62 2.97
C MET A 23 -11.64 0.97 1.93
N ALA A 24 -10.43 1.20 2.41
CA ALA A 24 -9.28 1.56 1.62
C ALA A 24 -8.42 0.31 1.37
N THR A 25 -7.73 0.30 0.24
CA THR A 25 -6.73 -0.72 -0.06
C THR A 25 -5.45 -0.04 -0.52
N ALA A 26 -4.32 -0.72 -0.29
CA ALA A 26 -3.02 -0.21 -0.68
C ALA A 26 -2.05 -1.33 -1.03
N TYR A 27 -1.10 -1.04 -1.89
CA TYR A 27 0.11 -1.84 -2.04
C TYR A 27 1.24 -1.20 -1.23
N VAL A 28 1.99 -2.00 -0.48
CA VAL A 28 3.19 -1.56 0.22
C VAL A 28 4.39 -2.25 -0.39
N LEU A 29 5.29 -1.45 -0.96
CA LEU A 29 6.51 -1.90 -1.62
C LEU A 29 7.66 -1.80 -0.62
N ILE A 30 8.25 -2.93 -0.26
CA ILE A 30 9.23 -3.03 0.81
C ILE A 30 10.62 -3.29 0.24
N GLU A 31 11.58 -2.48 0.65
CA GLU A 31 13.01 -2.75 0.57
C GLU A 31 13.47 -3.36 1.91
N ALA A 32 14.15 -4.50 1.87
CA ALA A 32 14.46 -5.31 3.04
C ALA A 32 15.95 -5.68 3.14
N ASN A 33 16.33 -6.20 4.31
CA ASN A 33 17.55 -6.97 4.49
C ASN A 33 17.32 -8.41 3.98
N PRO A 34 18.10 -8.91 3.00
CA PRO A 34 17.88 -10.23 2.42
C PRO A 34 17.83 -11.38 3.43
N SER A 35 18.67 -11.32 4.47
CA SER A 35 18.71 -12.33 5.54
C SER A 35 17.46 -12.35 6.42
N GLU A 36 16.70 -11.26 6.47
CA GLU A 36 15.50 -11.10 7.31
C GLU A 36 14.21 -11.39 6.55
N ILE A 37 14.22 -11.50 5.21
CA ILE A 37 13.01 -11.72 4.39
C ILE A 37 12.12 -12.85 4.94
N PRO A 38 12.63 -14.04 5.31
CA PRO A 38 11.79 -15.10 5.86
C PRO A 38 11.11 -14.72 7.18
N ASN A 39 11.77 -13.90 8.01
CA ASN A 39 11.22 -13.40 9.27
C ASN A 39 10.20 -12.29 9.04
N ILE A 40 10.47 -11.40 8.08
CA ILE A 40 9.55 -10.33 7.67
C ILE A 40 8.23 -10.93 7.19
N LEU A 41 8.25 -11.92 6.31
CA LEU A 41 7.03 -12.58 5.82
C LEU A 41 6.22 -13.22 6.95
N LYS A 42 6.89 -13.86 7.92
CA LYS A 42 6.20 -14.44 9.10
C LYS A 42 5.50 -13.37 9.92
N GLN A 43 6.14 -12.23 10.15
CA GLN A 43 5.52 -11.13 10.89
C GLN A 43 4.39 -10.48 10.10
N LEU A 44 4.57 -10.22 8.80
CA LEU A 44 3.52 -9.69 7.92
C LEU A 44 2.27 -10.57 7.92
N ALA A 45 2.42 -11.91 7.92
CA ALA A 45 1.31 -12.85 7.97
C ALA A 45 0.49 -12.80 9.28
N THR A 46 1.02 -12.18 10.35
CA THR A 46 0.30 -11.99 11.62
C THR A 46 -0.50 -10.69 11.68
N ILE A 47 -0.30 -9.77 10.72
CA ILE A 47 -0.98 -8.48 10.68
C ILE A 47 -2.34 -8.66 10.00
N PRO A 48 -3.48 -8.42 10.68
CA PRO A 48 -4.82 -8.70 10.13
C PRO A 48 -5.16 -7.97 8.83
N ASN A 49 -4.58 -6.77 8.65
CA ASN A 49 -4.77 -5.94 7.47
C ASN A 49 -3.99 -6.44 6.23
N VAL A 50 -3.04 -7.35 6.41
CA VAL A 50 -2.27 -7.95 5.31
C VAL A 50 -3.08 -9.06 4.65
N LYS A 51 -3.44 -8.85 3.39
CA LYS A 51 -4.18 -9.83 2.57
C LYS A 51 -3.25 -10.73 1.77
N SER A 52 -2.12 -10.19 1.31
CA SER A 52 -1.03 -10.97 0.72
C SER A 52 0.30 -10.27 0.95
N ALA A 53 1.38 -11.06 0.95
CA ALA A 53 2.75 -10.57 1.00
C ALA A 53 3.63 -11.51 0.17
N ASP A 54 4.14 -11.01 -0.95
CA ASP A 54 4.84 -11.82 -1.94
C ASP A 54 6.27 -11.30 -2.13
N VAL A 55 7.23 -12.21 -2.15
CA VAL A 55 8.61 -11.89 -2.52
C VAL A 55 8.70 -11.75 -4.04
N VAL A 56 9.28 -10.66 -4.52
CA VAL A 56 9.32 -10.34 -5.95
C VAL A 56 10.75 -10.15 -6.45
N THR A 57 10.98 -10.43 -7.73
CA THR A 57 12.28 -10.21 -8.39
C THR A 57 12.34 -8.81 -9.02
N GLY A 58 12.23 -7.76 -8.19
CA GLY A 58 12.16 -6.37 -8.62
C GLY A 58 13.17 -5.44 -7.92
N ILE A 59 12.96 -4.13 -8.05
CA ILE A 59 13.69 -3.12 -7.27
C ILE A 59 13.30 -3.13 -5.78
N TYR A 60 12.20 -3.79 -5.47
CA TYR A 60 11.71 -4.08 -4.12
C TYR A 60 11.84 -5.58 -3.86
N ASP A 61 11.93 -5.95 -2.60
CA ASP A 61 12.07 -7.34 -2.17
C ASP A 61 10.71 -7.99 -1.90
N ILE A 62 9.75 -7.22 -1.35
CA ILE A 62 8.42 -7.72 -0.96
C ILE A 62 7.35 -6.72 -1.40
N ILE A 63 6.24 -7.23 -1.94
CA ILE A 63 5.02 -6.45 -2.20
C ILE A 63 3.92 -6.99 -1.29
N VAL A 64 3.28 -6.08 -0.54
CA VAL A 64 2.20 -6.41 0.39
C VAL A 64 0.92 -5.77 -0.08
N PHE A 65 -0.18 -6.52 -0.12
CA PHE A 65 -1.51 -5.99 -0.33
C PHE A 65 -2.21 -5.79 1.02
N LEU A 66 -2.65 -4.57 1.30
CA LEU A 66 -3.31 -4.15 2.53
C LEU A 66 -4.76 -3.76 2.28
N GLU A 67 -5.59 -4.02 3.29
CA GLU A 67 -6.97 -3.56 3.39
C GLU A 67 -7.23 -2.98 4.79
N GLY A 68 -7.94 -1.86 4.86
CA GLY A 68 -8.37 -1.24 6.12
C GLY A 68 -9.68 -0.50 5.97
N GLU A 69 -10.30 -0.13 7.08
CA GLU A 69 -11.55 0.64 7.16
C GLU A 69 -11.45 2.02 6.51
N ASP A 70 -10.26 2.63 6.54
CA ASP A 70 -9.96 3.89 5.88
C ASP A 70 -8.44 4.07 5.64
N GLN A 71 -8.08 5.17 4.97
CA GLN A 71 -6.68 5.51 4.70
C GLN A 71 -5.85 5.75 5.98
N ASN A 72 -6.47 6.24 7.06
CA ASN A 72 -5.77 6.48 8.31
C ASN A 72 -5.40 5.18 9.01
N GLU A 73 -6.25 4.15 8.94
CA GLU A 73 -5.94 2.82 9.44
C GLU A 73 -4.75 2.21 8.69
N ILE A 74 -4.75 2.24 7.36
CA ILE A 74 -3.61 1.76 6.56
C ILE A 74 -2.33 2.50 6.95
N GLY A 75 -2.39 3.83 7.09
CA GLY A 75 -1.24 4.61 7.54
C GLY A 75 -0.72 4.19 8.91
N LYS A 76 -1.62 3.91 9.87
CA LYS A 76 -1.25 3.42 11.20
C LYS A 76 -0.59 2.04 11.13
N VAL A 77 -1.16 1.11 10.37
CA VAL A 77 -0.61 -0.26 10.19
C VAL A 77 0.79 -0.19 9.59
N VAL A 78 1.00 0.62 8.57
CA VAL A 78 2.32 0.77 7.95
C VAL A 78 3.34 1.32 8.95
N ILE A 79 2.99 2.38 9.68
CA ILE A 79 3.92 3.04 10.61
C ILE A 79 4.21 2.17 11.84
N ARG A 80 3.16 1.57 12.44
CA ARG A 80 3.28 0.85 13.71
C ARG A 80 3.74 -0.58 13.52
N ASP A 81 3.22 -1.25 12.50
CA ASP A 81 3.40 -2.70 12.37
C ASP A 81 4.47 -2.98 11.32
N ILE A 82 4.30 -2.54 10.07
CA ILE A 82 5.23 -2.90 8.97
C ILE A 82 6.62 -2.28 9.16
N ASN A 83 6.71 -0.97 9.40
CA ASN A 83 8.01 -0.29 9.55
C ASN A 83 8.77 -0.69 10.83
N SER A 84 8.07 -1.25 11.82
CA SER A 84 8.68 -1.74 13.05
C SER A 84 9.28 -3.14 12.90
N ILE A 85 8.96 -3.87 11.82
CA ILE A 85 9.50 -5.21 11.58
C ILE A 85 11.02 -5.12 11.36
N PRO A 86 11.83 -5.82 12.17
CA PRO A 86 13.27 -5.90 11.96
C PRO A 86 13.61 -6.37 10.55
N GLY A 87 14.46 -5.62 9.86
CA GLY A 87 14.89 -5.92 8.49
C GLY A 87 14.14 -5.15 7.40
N VAL A 88 13.03 -4.48 7.71
CA VAL A 88 12.42 -3.51 6.80
C VAL A 88 13.28 -2.25 6.77
N LYS A 89 13.81 -1.89 5.60
CA LYS A 89 14.61 -0.66 5.41
C LYS A 89 13.74 0.51 5.02
N LYS A 90 12.78 0.25 4.13
CA LYS A 90 11.90 1.26 3.55
C LYS A 90 10.62 0.62 3.09
N ALA A 91 9.51 1.29 3.33
CA ALA A 91 8.19 0.92 2.84
C ALA A 91 7.61 2.10 2.05
N THR A 92 7.17 1.85 0.83
CA THR A 92 6.48 2.84 0.00
C THR A 92 5.02 2.42 -0.13
N THR A 93 4.10 3.24 0.40
CA THR A 93 2.67 2.96 0.36
C THR A 93 2.03 3.58 -0.88
N CYS A 94 1.38 2.75 -1.67
CA CYS A 94 0.63 3.11 -2.86
C CYS A 94 -0.86 2.89 -2.60
N MET A 95 -1.58 3.96 -2.28
CA MET A 95 -3.03 3.91 -2.10
C MET A 95 -3.72 3.54 -3.42
N VAL A 96 -4.65 2.59 -3.37
CA VAL A 96 -5.45 2.21 -4.54
C VAL A 96 -6.54 3.26 -4.75
N VAL A 97 -6.63 3.78 -5.96
CA VAL A 97 -7.71 4.67 -6.40
C VAL A 97 -8.68 3.84 -7.23
N LYS A 98 -9.97 3.83 -6.86
CA LYS A 98 -11.02 3.21 -7.66
C LYS A 98 -11.37 4.13 -8.82
N ILE A 99 -11.49 3.57 -10.02
CA ILE A 99 -11.90 4.26 -11.25
C ILE A 99 -13.23 3.73 -11.75
#